data_AF-A0A0R2JWW3-F1
#
_entry.id   AF-A0A0R2JWW3-F1
#
_cell.length_a   1.000
_cell.length_b   1.000
_cell.length_c   1.000
_cell.angle_alpha   90.00
_cell.angle_beta   90.00
_cell.angle_gamma   90.00
#
_symmetry.space_group_name_H-M   'P 1'
#
loop_
_entity.id
_entity.type
_entity.pdbx_description
1 polymer ?
#
loop_
_entity_poly.entity_id
_entity_poly.type
_entity_poly.pdbx_seq_one_letter_code
_entity_poly.pdbx_strand_id
1 'polypeptide(L)'
;MAKNIDAIWDGIKDLPWRDRLALCTDDREAADLLKDGHMDHVVKRIIQNGMPATEAIRASSLHAAQEVGVTNLGAIAPGYVADFLLVRDLQNFEPEQVYFEGKLVAKNGKMVVQIEPKEFEIEKRNTVNVLPLDLKDFQLRAPNGQQNGKVKVNVPVYVDYNDSMTRLQVEEHEVKDGIVDIGDDPDLAYVITVNRYGKANKSVGLIRHFGEVNGAIGSTIAHDHHNMMIVYRYPKAAQRVYEALVNAAAGLVVQVKISCSRH
;
A
#
# COMPACT_ATOMS: atom_id res chain seq x y z
N MET A 1 -3.04 1.63 5.58
CA MET A 1 -2.43 0.44 6.20
C MET A 1 -2.99 0.29 7.60
N ALA A 2 -3.50 -0.89 7.98
CA ALA A 2 -4.30 -1.08 9.18
C ALA A 2 -3.47 -0.95 10.47
N LYS A 3 -3.22 0.29 10.89
CA LYS A 3 -2.60 0.65 12.19
C LYS A 3 -3.55 0.44 13.37
N ASN A 4 -4.62 -0.35 13.18
CA ASN A 4 -5.81 -0.33 14.01
C ASN A 4 -5.92 -1.54 14.95
N ILE A 5 -4.78 -2.07 15.39
CA ILE A 5 -4.74 -3.19 16.35
C ILE A 5 -5.51 -2.88 17.64
N ASP A 6 -5.54 -1.60 18.02
CA ASP A 6 -6.30 -1.06 19.15
C ASP A 6 -7.81 -1.28 18.94
N ALA A 7 -8.37 -0.84 17.81
CA ALA A 7 -9.80 -1.06 17.53
C ALA A 7 -10.14 -2.54 17.28
N ILE A 8 -9.23 -3.31 16.68
CA ILE A 8 -9.39 -4.76 16.52
C ILE A 8 -9.53 -5.40 17.90
N TRP A 9 -8.61 -5.10 18.82
CA TRP A 9 -8.65 -5.64 20.17
C TRP A 9 -9.95 -5.24 20.90
N ASP A 10 -10.33 -3.96 20.83
CA ASP A 10 -11.58 -3.49 21.43
C ASP A 10 -12.82 -4.22 20.88
N GLY A 11 -12.81 -4.58 19.60
CA GLY A 11 -13.89 -5.33 18.96
C GLY A 11 -13.93 -6.82 19.31
N ILE A 12 -12.81 -7.42 19.76
CA ILE A 12 -12.71 -8.87 19.97
C ILE A 12 -12.45 -9.30 21.42
N LYS A 13 -12.13 -8.37 22.32
CA LYS A 13 -11.72 -8.68 23.72
C LYS A 13 -12.75 -9.51 24.50
N ASP A 14 -14.03 -9.28 24.23
CA ASP A 14 -15.14 -9.95 24.91
C ASP A 14 -15.60 -11.24 24.20
N LEU A 15 -14.93 -11.66 23.12
CA LEU A 15 -15.27 -12.90 22.45
C LEU A 15 -14.89 -14.12 23.30
N PRO A 16 -15.76 -15.13 23.39
CA PRO A 16 -15.48 -16.33 24.18
C PRO A 16 -14.52 -17.31 23.48
N TRP A 17 -14.32 -17.18 22.17
CA TRP A 17 -13.46 -18.05 21.34
C TRP A 17 -12.14 -17.39 20.91
N ARG A 18 -11.46 -16.72 21.84
CA ARG A 18 -10.11 -16.12 21.62
C ARG A 18 -9.03 -17.17 21.35
N ASP A 19 -9.33 -18.44 21.61
CA ASP A 19 -8.52 -19.62 21.24
C ASP A 19 -8.50 -19.91 19.73
N ARG A 20 -9.26 -19.17 18.91
CA ARG A 20 -9.25 -19.27 17.44
C ARG A 20 -8.66 -18.05 16.75
N LEU A 21 -8.04 -17.15 17.50
CA LEU A 21 -7.43 -15.94 16.94
C LEU A 21 -6.02 -16.23 16.45
N ALA A 22 -5.73 -15.82 15.22
CA ALA A 22 -4.37 -15.72 14.70
C ALA A 22 -4.07 -14.26 14.34
N LEU A 23 -2.82 -13.83 14.53
CA LEU A 23 -2.38 -12.47 14.21
C LEU A 23 -1.55 -12.48 12.92
N CYS A 24 -1.74 -11.44 12.10
CA CYS A 24 -0.93 -11.17 10.92
C CYS A 24 -0.61 -9.66 10.82
N THR A 25 0.36 -9.30 9.97
CA THR A 25 0.67 -7.89 9.70
C THR A 25 -0.16 -7.30 8.56
N ASP A 26 -0.65 -8.14 7.66
CA ASP A 26 -1.05 -7.74 6.29
C ASP A 26 0.08 -6.95 5.62
N ASP A 27 -0.23 -5.91 4.84
CA ASP A 27 0.78 -5.02 4.25
C ASP A 27 1.53 -4.19 5.32
N ARG A 28 2.86 -4.07 5.16
CA ARG A 28 3.72 -3.14 5.90
C ARG A 28 4.58 -2.32 4.96
N GLU A 29 4.64 -1.01 5.18
CA GLU A 29 5.57 -0.15 4.43
C GLU A 29 7.00 -0.41 4.91
N ALA A 30 7.98 -0.25 4.01
CA ALA A 30 9.39 -0.44 4.36
C ALA A 30 9.84 0.49 5.51
N ALA A 31 9.31 1.71 5.55
CA ALA A 31 9.60 2.66 6.63
C ALA A 31 9.02 2.20 7.98
N ASP A 32 7.77 1.71 7.99
CA ASP A 32 7.13 1.17 9.20
C ASP A 32 7.86 -0.09 9.68
N LEU A 33 8.32 -0.97 8.76
CA LEU A 33 9.11 -2.16 9.10
C LEU A 33 10.43 -1.79 9.80
N LEU A 34 11.15 -0.81 9.25
CA LEU A 34 12.44 -0.37 9.79
C LEU A 34 12.30 0.30 11.16
N LYS A 35 11.23 1.08 11.34
CA LYS A 35 11.01 1.90 12.53
C LYS A 35 10.38 1.11 13.68
N ASP A 36 9.30 0.38 13.38
CA ASP A 36 8.39 -0.14 14.39
C ASP A 36 8.52 -1.65 14.58
N GLY A 37 8.97 -2.38 13.56
CA GLY A 37 9.08 -3.85 13.52
C GLY A 37 7.97 -4.52 12.70
N HIS A 38 7.95 -5.85 12.70
CA HIS A 38 7.03 -6.69 11.93
C HIS A 38 5.95 -7.30 12.83
N MET A 39 5.93 -8.63 12.98
CA MET A 39 4.98 -9.35 13.86
C MET A 39 5.24 -9.08 15.34
N ASP A 40 6.49 -8.86 15.74
CA ASP A 40 6.88 -8.47 17.09
C ASP A 40 6.19 -7.16 17.52
N HIS A 41 6.08 -6.20 16.59
CA HIS A 41 5.33 -4.97 16.84
C HIS A 41 3.84 -5.22 17.07
N VAL A 42 3.22 -6.10 16.28
CA VAL A 42 1.79 -6.44 16.44
C VAL A 42 1.54 -7.06 17.81
N VAL A 43 2.38 -8.01 18.21
CA VAL A 43 2.32 -8.66 19.52
C VAL A 43 2.54 -7.65 20.65
N LYS A 44 3.56 -6.79 20.54
CA LYS A 44 3.81 -5.73 21.52
C LYS A 44 2.61 -4.80 21.69
N ARG A 45 2.03 -4.31 20.60
CA ARG A 45 0.91 -3.36 20.65
C ARG A 45 -0.36 -3.99 21.22
N ILE A 46 -0.73 -5.20 20.81
CA ILE A 46 -1.96 -5.84 21.33
C ILE A 46 -1.85 -6.15 22.83
N ILE A 47 -0.64 -6.49 23.31
CA ILE A 47 -0.38 -6.68 24.75
C ILE A 47 -0.53 -5.36 25.50
N GLN A 48 0.06 -4.28 24.99
CA GLN A 48 -0.06 -2.93 25.57
C GLN A 48 -1.52 -2.45 25.64
N ASN A 49 -2.38 -2.92 24.73
CA ASN A 49 -3.82 -2.62 24.73
C ASN A 49 -4.65 -3.53 25.66
N GLY A 50 -4.02 -4.48 26.35
CA GLY A 50 -4.63 -5.27 27.42
C GLY A 50 -4.89 -6.73 27.09
N MET A 51 -4.49 -7.23 25.92
CA MET A 51 -4.52 -8.67 25.67
C MET A 51 -3.48 -9.38 26.56
N PRO A 52 -3.83 -10.47 27.26
CA PRO A 52 -2.85 -11.21 28.03
C PRO A 52 -1.69 -11.70 27.14
N ALA A 53 -0.45 -11.47 27.56
CA ALA A 53 0.73 -11.76 26.74
C ALA A 53 0.80 -13.22 26.27
N THR A 54 0.39 -14.18 27.10
CA THR A 54 0.31 -15.59 26.74
C THR A 54 -0.69 -15.86 25.61
N GLU A 55 -1.81 -15.14 25.58
CA GLU A 55 -2.78 -15.25 24.49
C GLU A 55 -2.26 -14.61 23.21
N ALA A 56 -1.63 -13.43 23.29
CA ALA A 56 -1.05 -12.75 22.14
C ALA A 56 0.06 -13.59 21.49
N ILE A 57 0.96 -14.16 22.31
CA ILE A 57 2.01 -15.07 21.84
C ILE A 57 1.39 -16.29 21.17
N ARG A 58 0.43 -16.96 21.82
CA ARG A 58 -0.25 -18.13 21.27
C ARG A 58 -0.96 -17.83 19.94
N ALA A 59 -1.59 -16.67 19.81
CA ALA A 59 -2.23 -16.21 18.58
C ALA A 59 -1.22 -15.91 17.45
N SER A 60 -0.02 -15.43 17.80
CA SER A 60 1.06 -15.17 16.85
C SER A 60 1.97 -16.37 16.54
N SER A 61 1.82 -17.49 17.26
CA SER A 61 2.67 -18.67 17.14
C SER A 61 1.86 -19.95 16.89
N LEU A 62 1.26 -20.53 17.93
CA LEU A 62 0.62 -21.84 17.87
C LEU A 62 -0.63 -21.84 16.99
N HIS A 63 -1.52 -20.86 17.14
CA HIS A 63 -2.74 -20.81 16.34
C HIS A 63 -2.41 -20.56 14.86
N ALA A 64 -1.42 -19.69 14.59
CA ALA A 64 -0.95 -19.45 13.23
C ALA A 64 -0.40 -20.74 12.58
N ALA A 65 0.39 -21.53 13.32
CA ALA A 65 0.89 -22.82 12.85
C ALA A 65 -0.24 -23.85 12.62
N GLN A 66 -1.20 -23.91 13.53
CA GLN A 66 -2.36 -24.80 13.43
C GLN A 66 -3.25 -24.46 12.23
N GLU A 67 -3.49 -23.17 11.97
CA GLU A 67 -4.31 -22.70 10.86
C GLU A 67 -3.75 -23.15 9.50
N VAL A 68 -2.42 -23.14 9.34
CA VAL A 68 -1.75 -23.60 8.12
C VAL A 68 -1.41 -25.09 8.13
N GLY A 69 -1.81 -25.84 9.18
CA GLY A 69 -1.60 -27.29 9.28
C GLY A 69 -0.19 -27.73 9.64
N VAL A 70 0.66 -26.85 10.18
CA VAL A 70 2.03 -27.19 10.62
C VAL A 70 1.99 -27.64 12.08
N THR A 71 2.36 -28.90 12.32
CA THR A 71 2.14 -29.58 13.61
C THR A 71 3.31 -29.51 14.59
N ASN A 72 4.47 -29.05 14.15
CA ASN A 72 5.71 -29.02 14.94
C ASN A 72 6.32 -27.62 15.08
N LEU A 73 5.53 -26.55 14.85
CA LEU A 73 5.91 -25.15 15.06
C LEU A 73 4.96 -24.43 16.01
N GLY A 74 5.39 -23.27 16.50
CA GLY A 74 4.54 -22.34 17.25
C GLY A 74 4.41 -22.61 18.75
N ALA A 75 5.03 -23.67 19.28
CA ALA A 75 5.06 -23.98 20.71
C ALA A 75 6.42 -24.54 21.17
N ILE A 76 6.69 -24.41 22.47
CA ILE A 76 7.87 -24.99 23.13
C ILE A 76 7.44 -26.31 23.79
N ALA A 77 7.69 -27.43 23.11
CA ALA A 77 7.38 -28.78 23.59
C ALA A 77 8.28 -29.84 22.92
N PRO A 78 8.45 -31.03 23.51
CA PRO A 78 9.14 -32.14 22.86
C PRO A 78 8.53 -32.45 21.47
N GLY A 79 9.40 -32.61 20.46
CA GLY A 79 8.98 -32.86 19.07
C GLY A 79 8.73 -31.61 18.23
N TYR A 80 8.77 -30.41 18.82
CA TYR A 80 8.68 -29.14 18.10
C TYR A 80 10.07 -28.64 17.71
N VAL A 81 10.13 -27.84 16.64
CA VAL A 81 11.36 -27.17 16.22
C VAL A 81 11.76 -26.14 17.28
N ALA A 82 13.06 -26.04 17.54
CA ALA A 82 13.63 -25.12 18.53
C ALA A 82 13.72 -23.67 17.98
N ASP A 83 12.57 -23.12 17.59
CA ASP A 83 12.37 -21.73 17.19
C ASP A 83 11.78 -20.96 18.36
N PHE A 84 12.57 -20.09 18.99
CA PHE A 84 12.13 -19.36 20.17
C PHE A 84 12.86 -18.04 20.35
N LEU A 85 12.22 -17.15 21.11
CA LEU A 85 12.73 -15.84 21.47
C LEU A 85 13.03 -15.84 22.98
N LEU A 86 14.17 -15.27 23.37
CA LEU A 86 14.39 -14.87 24.75
C LEU A 86 14.09 -13.38 24.86
N VAL A 87 13.06 -13.05 25.63
CA VAL A 87 12.61 -11.69 25.91
C VAL A 87 12.83 -11.38 27.39
N ARG A 88 13.12 -10.12 27.73
CA ARG A 88 13.32 -9.71 29.14
C ARG A 88 12.04 -9.74 29.94
N ASP A 89 10.95 -9.34 29.29
CA ASP A 89 9.63 -9.32 29.86
C ASP A 89 8.59 -9.47 28.74
N LEU A 90 7.43 -10.03 29.09
CA LEU A 90 6.35 -10.30 28.13
C LEU A 90 5.51 -9.05 27.82
N GLN A 91 5.68 -7.94 28.54
CA GLN A 91 4.87 -6.72 28.38
C GLN A 91 5.43 -5.81 27.28
N ASN A 92 6.74 -5.58 27.29
CA ASN A 92 7.45 -4.85 26.24
C ASN A 92 7.70 -5.73 25.01
N PHE A 93 7.80 -7.05 25.21
CA PHE A 93 7.98 -8.06 24.17
C PHE A 93 9.13 -7.73 23.21
N GLU A 94 10.30 -7.39 23.75
CA GLU A 94 11.50 -7.08 22.96
C GLU A 94 12.47 -8.27 22.96
N PRO A 95 12.74 -8.90 21.79
CA PRO A 95 13.66 -10.03 21.70
C PRO A 95 15.11 -9.63 21.98
N GLU A 96 15.69 -10.22 23.03
CA GLU A 96 17.13 -10.11 23.31
C GLU A 96 17.92 -11.13 22.49
N GLN A 97 17.37 -12.33 22.33
CA GLN A 97 17.96 -13.42 21.55
C GLN A 97 16.91 -14.10 20.70
N VAL A 98 17.27 -14.47 19.48
CA VAL A 98 16.44 -15.21 18.54
C VAL A 98 17.13 -16.52 18.20
N TYR A 99 16.44 -17.63 18.44
CA TYR A 99 16.88 -18.97 18.07
C TYR A 99 16.02 -19.48 16.92
N PHE A 100 16.70 -20.02 15.89
CA PHE A 100 16.09 -20.68 14.75
C PHE A 100 16.73 -22.06 14.59
N GLU A 101 15.92 -23.10 14.58
CA GLU A 101 16.33 -24.52 14.59
C GLU A 101 17.37 -24.82 15.68
N GLY A 102 17.21 -24.21 16.86
CA GLY A 102 18.10 -24.39 18.02
C GLY A 102 19.41 -23.62 17.94
N LYS A 103 19.64 -22.80 16.91
CA LYS A 103 20.84 -21.98 16.75
C LYS A 103 20.53 -20.52 17.04
N LEU A 104 21.41 -19.84 17.79
CA LEU A 104 21.34 -18.40 17.99
C LEU A 104 21.60 -17.69 16.65
N VAL A 105 20.61 -16.96 16.12
CA VAL A 105 20.69 -16.26 14.83
C VAL A 105 20.68 -14.73 14.96
N ALA A 106 20.12 -14.19 16.04
CA ALA A 106 20.22 -12.77 16.35
C ALA A 106 20.37 -12.54 17.86
N LYS A 107 21.10 -11.48 18.23
CA LYS A 107 21.30 -11.03 19.61
C LYS A 107 21.35 -9.51 19.69
N ASN A 108 20.63 -8.92 20.65
CA ASN A 108 20.58 -7.47 20.89
C ASN A 108 20.27 -6.66 19.61
N GLY A 109 19.25 -7.09 18.85
CA GLY A 109 18.80 -6.42 17.63
C GLY A 109 19.75 -6.56 16.43
N LYS A 110 20.76 -7.44 16.49
CA LYS A 110 21.71 -7.68 15.40
C LYS A 110 21.75 -9.15 15.01
N MET A 111 21.86 -9.41 13.72
CA MET A 111 22.14 -10.76 13.22
C MET A 111 23.52 -11.21 13.72
N VAL A 112 23.62 -12.46 14.18
CA VAL A 112 24.90 -13.12 14.52
C VAL A 112 25.31 -14.17 13.48
N VAL A 113 24.43 -14.42 12.50
CA VAL A 113 24.69 -15.23 11.32
C VAL A 113 24.63 -14.35 10.08
N GLN A 114 25.36 -14.75 9.04
CA GLN A 114 25.29 -14.08 7.73
C GLN A 114 24.04 -14.54 6.98
N ILE A 115 23.28 -13.59 6.45
CA ILE A 115 22.23 -13.86 5.47
C ILE A 115 22.87 -13.69 4.10
N GLU A 116 23.02 -14.78 3.36
CA GLU A 116 23.51 -14.71 1.99
C GLU A 116 22.51 -13.97 1.11
N PRO A 117 22.93 -12.89 0.41
CA PRO A 117 22.09 -12.25 -0.58
C PRO A 117 21.73 -13.28 -1.66
N LYS A 118 20.42 -13.46 -1.87
CA LYS A 118 19.91 -14.25 -2.99
C LYS A 118 19.47 -13.26 -4.06
N GLU A 119 20.09 -13.35 -5.23
CA GLU A 119 19.59 -12.66 -6.42
C GLU A 119 18.55 -13.54 -7.10
N PHE A 120 17.49 -12.91 -7.57
CA PHE A 120 16.49 -13.57 -8.40
C PHE A 120 16.46 -12.92 -9.78
N GLU A 121 16.34 -13.71 -10.84
CA GLU A 121 16.27 -13.19 -12.21
C GLU A 121 15.14 -12.16 -12.41
N ILE A 122 14.07 -12.27 -11.63
CA ILE A 122 12.95 -11.33 -11.67
C ILE A 122 13.34 -9.91 -11.26
N GLU A 123 14.36 -9.73 -10.41
CA GLU A 123 14.86 -8.42 -9.96
C GLU A 123 15.51 -7.63 -11.10
N LYS A 124 15.95 -8.32 -12.16
CA LYS A 124 16.57 -7.74 -13.35
C LYS A 124 15.56 -7.46 -14.46
N ARG A 125 14.30 -7.88 -14.31
CA ARG A 125 13.27 -7.78 -15.34
C ARG A 125 12.55 -6.44 -15.28
N ASN A 126 12.55 -5.71 -16.40
CA ASN A 126 11.62 -4.59 -16.57
C ASN A 126 10.19 -5.13 -16.77
N THR A 127 9.30 -4.80 -15.84
CA THR A 127 7.88 -5.22 -15.88
C THR A 127 6.95 -4.12 -16.41
N VAL A 128 7.47 -2.93 -16.68
CA VAL A 128 6.74 -1.80 -17.28
C VAL A 128 6.85 -1.90 -18.80
N ASN A 129 5.94 -2.65 -19.40
CA ASN A 129 5.75 -2.74 -20.85
C ASN A 129 4.52 -1.91 -21.25
N VAL A 130 4.73 -0.65 -21.57
CA VAL A 130 3.66 0.28 -21.96
C VAL A 130 3.85 0.71 -23.42
N LEU A 131 2.73 0.97 -24.10
CA LEU A 131 2.78 1.59 -25.42
C LEU A 131 3.10 3.09 -25.26
N PRO A 132 3.88 3.70 -26.18
CA PRO A 132 4.13 5.13 -26.18
C PRO A 132 2.82 5.92 -26.13
N LEU A 133 2.77 6.92 -25.25
CA LEU A 133 1.65 7.84 -25.12
C LEU A 133 2.08 9.25 -25.53
N ASP A 134 1.15 9.99 -26.13
CA ASP A 134 1.34 11.42 -26.38
C ASP A 134 0.47 12.27 -25.44
N LEU A 135 0.63 13.58 -25.48
CA LEU A 135 -0.05 14.51 -24.57
C LEU A 135 -1.59 14.37 -24.61
N LYS A 136 -2.16 13.96 -25.75
CA LYS A 136 -3.60 13.85 -25.96
C LYS A 136 -4.20 12.65 -25.23
N ASP A 137 -3.37 11.68 -24.87
CA ASP A 137 -3.78 10.48 -24.12
C ASP A 137 -4.02 10.78 -22.64
N PHE A 138 -3.50 11.90 -22.14
CA PHE A 138 -3.69 12.42 -20.78
C PHE A 138 -4.83 13.46 -20.73
N GLN A 139 -5.71 13.49 -21.72
CA GLN A 139 -6.86 14.39 -21.76
C GLN A 139 -8.15 13.58 -21.65
N LEU A 140 -9.03 13.96 -20.72
CA LEU A 140 -10.37 13.40 -20.67
C LEU A 140 -11.21 13.99 -21.81
N ARG A 141 -11.39 13.22 -22.88
CA ARG A 141 -12.17 13.67 -24.05
C ARG A 141 -13.67 13.56 -23.79
N ALA A 142 -14.41 14.57 -24.23
CA ALA A 142 -15.86 14.53 -24.21
C ALA A 142 -16.39 13.41 -25.13
N PRO A 143 -17.49 12.73 -24.74
CA PRO A 143 -18.09 11.69 -25.57
C PRO A 143 -18.62 12.25 -26.89
N ASN A 144 -18.73 11.37 -27.90
CA ASN A 144 -19.33 11.67 -29.20
C ASN A 144 -18.72 12.86 -29.97
N GLY A 145 -17.48 13.25 -29.64
CA GLY A 145 -16.79 14.36 -30.32
C GLY A 145 -17.35 15.75 -30.00
N GLN A 146 -18.16 15.90 -28.95
CA GLN A 146 -18.68 17.19 -28.50
C GLN A 146 -17.52 18.17 -28.28
N GLN A 147 -17.57 19.34 -28.92
CA GLN A 147 -16.49 20.33 -28.85
C GLN A 147 -16.63 21.28 -27.67
N ASN A 148 -17.87 21.71 -27.36
CA ASN A 148 -18.14 22.70 -26.31
C ASN A 148 -19.46 22.37 -25.59
N GLY A 149 -19.72 23.02 -24.46
CA GLY A 149 -20.94 22.86 -23.66
C GLY A 149 -20.68 22.06 -22.39
N LYS A 150 -21.63 21.25 -21.93
CA LYS A 150 -21.49 20.51 -20.68
C LYS A 150 -21.70 19.02 -20.84
N VAL A 151 -21.07 18.22 -19.98
CA VAL A 151 -21.20 16.76 -19.92
C VAL A 151 -21.32 16.29 -18.48
N LYS A 152 -22.03 15.19 -18.29
CA LYS A 152 -22.10 14.50 -16.99
C LYS A 152 -20.99 13.46 -16.90
N VAL A 153 -20.24 13.47 -15.80
CA VAL A 153 -19.13 12.56 -15.54
C VAL A 153 -19.38 11.81 -14.23
N ASN A 154 -19.09 10.52 -14.24
CA ASN A 154 -19.05 9.70 -13.04
C ASN A 154 -17.71 9.93 -12.33
N VAL A 155 -17.75 10.49 -11.13
CA VAL A 155 -16.58 10.87 -10.34
C VAL A 155 -16.60 10.07 -9.03
N PRO A 156 -15.62 9.17 -8.80
CA PRO A 156 -15.38 8.63 -7.48
C PRO A 156 -14.94 9.75 -6.54
N VAL A 157 -15.48 9.75 -5.32
CA VAL A 157 -15.19 10.74 -4.29
C VAL A 157 -14.70 10.02 -3.05
N TYR A 158 -13.47 10.31 -2.60
CA TYR A 158 -12.97 9.82 -1.32
C TYR A 158 -13.82 10.38 -0.17
N VAL A 159 -14.19 9.50 0.77
CA VAL A 159 -15.01 9.86 1.94
C VAL A 159 -14.16 10.51 3.03
N ASP A 160 -12.94 10.03 3.22
CA ASP A 160 -11.95 10.52 4.18
C ASP A 160 -10.54 10.37 3.59
N TYR A 161 -9.59 11.23 3.97
CA TYR A 161 -8.21 11.16 3.48
C TYR A 161 -7.39 10.01 4.08
N ASN A 162 -7.87 9.38 5.14
CA ASN A 162 -7.22 8.28 5.86
C ASN A 162 -7.82 6.91 5.52
N ASP A 163 -8.83 6.86 4.65
CA ASP A 163 -9.48 5.62 4.19
C ASP A 163 -9.49 5.55 2.65
N SER A 164 -9.58 4.33 2.15
CA SER A 164 -9.73 3.97 0.75
C SER A 164 -11.18 3.99 0.25
N MET A 165 -12.15 4.22 1.14
CA MET A 165 -13.57 4.26 0.78
C MET A 165 -13.90 5.41 -0.17
N THR A 166 -14.56 5.07 -1.28
CA THR A 166 -15.11 6.05 -2.23
C THR A 166 -16.61 5.89 -2.39
N ARG A 167 -17.31 6.99 -2.67
CA ARG A 167 -18.68 6.98 -3.19
C ARG A 167 -18.72 7.49 -4.62
N LEU A 168 -19.71 7.03 -5.38
CA LEU A 168 -19.94 7.55 -6.73
C LEU A 168 -20.73 8.86 -6.66
N GLN A 169 -20.29 9.87 -7.39
CA GLN A 169 -21.02 11.10 -7.65
C GLN A 169 -21.10 11.35 -9.15
N VAL A 170 -22.23 11.90 -9.61
CA VAL A 170 -22.37 12.36 -11.00
C VAL A 170 -22.26 13.88 -11.00
N GLU A 171 -21.27 14.42 -11.70
CA GLU A 171 -20.98 15.84 -11.76
C GLU A 171 -21.11 16.37 -13.18
N GLU A 172 -21.54 17.62 -13.33
CA GLU A 172 -21.62 18.29 -14.63
C GLU A 172 -20.40 19.19 -14.82
N HIS A 173 -19.66 18.98 -15.90
CA HIS A 173 -18.44 19.72 -16.22
C HIS A 173 -18.54 20.40 -17.58
N GLU A 174 -17.88 21.54 -17.71
CA GLU A 174 -17.71 22.23 -18.98
C GLU A 174 -16.78 21.41 -19.90
N VAL A 175 -17.05 21.50 -21.20
CA VAL A 175 -16.21 20.98 -22.27
C VAL A 175 -15.66 22.16 -23.04
N LYS A 176 -14.35 22.18 -23.25
CA LYS A 176 -13.65 23.17 -24.07
C LYS A 176 -12.75 22.43 -25.05
N ASP A 177 -12.91 22.70 -26.34
CA ASP A 177 -12.16 22.05 -27.43
C ASP A 177 -12.18 20.51 -27.35
N GLY A 178 -13.31 19.95 -26.95
CA GLY A 178 -13.55 18.52 -26.81
C GLY A 178 -12.89 17.86 -25.60
N ILE A 179 -12.38 18.64 -24.66
CA ILE A 179 -11.76 18.19 -23.42
C ILE A 179 -12.64 18.60 -22.25
N VAL A 180 -12.87 17.68 -21.31
CA VAL A 180 -13.57 17.96 -20.05
C VAL A 180 -12.68 18.85 -19.18
N ASP A 181 -13.16 20.04 -18.87
CA ASP A 181 -12.48 21.04 -18.06
C ASP A 181 -12.88 20.93 -16.59
N ILE A 182 -11.89 20.78 -15.71
CA ILE A 182 -12.08 20.72 -14.26
C ILE A 182 -11.88 22.08 -13.58
N GLY A 183 -11.69 23.15 -14.35
CA GLY A 183 -11.62 24.53 -13.88
C GLY A 183 -10.46 24.76 -12.91
N ASP A 184 -10.71 25.53 -11.85
CA ASP A 184 -9.78 25.81 -10.75
C ASP A 184 -10.16 25.07 -9.45
N ASP A 185 -11.01 24.04 -9.55
CA ASP A 185 -11.43 23.24 -8.38
C ASP A 185 -10.23 22.47 -7.81
N PRO A 186 -9.73 22.80 -6.60
CA PRO A 186 -8.51 22.21 -6.05
C PRO A 186 -8.70 20.75 -5.62
N ASP A 187 -9.94 20.32 -5.42
CA ASP A 187 -10.28 18.99 -4.92
C ASP A 187 -10.54 17.98 -6.04
N LEU A 188 -10.51 18.42 -7.29
CA LEU A 188 -10.76 17.60 -8.47
C LEU A 188 -9.46 17.38 -9.25
N ALA A 189 -9.18 16.14 -9.63
CA ALA A 189 -8.02 15.80 -10.45
C ALA A 189 -8.42 14.83 -11.56
N TYR A 190 -7.61 14.81 -12.63
CA TYR A 190 -7.66 13.73 -13.60
C TYR A 190 -6.94 12.51 -13.04
N VAL A 191 -7.39 11.34 -13.44
CA VAL A 191 -6.68 10.07 -13.20
C VAL A 191 -6.59 9.30 -14.49
N ILE A 192 -5.43 8.71 -14.78
CA ILE A 192 -5.23 7.79 -15.90
C ILE A 192 -4.72 6.47 -15.38
N THR A 193 -5.31 5.38 -15.87
CA THR A 193 -4.80 4.02 -15.69
C THR A 193 -4.33 3.51 -17.04
N VAL A 194 -3.06 3.10 -17.13
CA VAL A 194 -2.41 2.62 -18.34
C VAL A 194 -1.96 1.17 -18.14
N ASN A 195 -2.38 0.28 -19.03
CA ASN A 195 -1.94 -1.11 -18.97
C ASN A 195 -0.41 -1.21 -19.11
N ARG A 196 0.26 -1.79 -18.11
CA ARG A 196 1.73 -1.94 -18.11
C ARG A 196 2.22 -3.29 -18.64
N TYR A 197 1.31 -4.12 -19.16
CA TYR A 197 1.58 -5.49 -19.59
C TYR A 197 1.52 -5.65 -21.12
N GLY A 198 1.81 -4.58 -21.86
CA GLY A 198 1.91 -4.57 -23.32
C GLY A 198 0.58 -4.47 -24.07
N LYS A 199 -0.54 -4.22 -23.37
CA LYS A 199 -1.84 -4.01 -24.02
C LYS A 199 -2.12 -2.53 -24.21
N ALA A 200 -2.91 -2.19 -25.23
CA ALA A 200 -3.25 -0.81 -25.54
C ALA A 200 -4.29 -0.17 -24.60
N ASN A 201 -4.82 -0.92 -23.63
CA ASN A 201 -5.87 -0.45 -22.73
C ASN A 201 -5.37 0.70 -21.86
N LYS A 202 -6.08 1.81 -21.91
CA LYS A 202 -5.96 2.93 -20.97
C LYS A 202 -7.32 3.56 -20.74
N SER A 203 -7.49 4.17 -19.58
CA SER A 203 -8.71 4.92 -19.25
C SER A 203 -8.33 6.20 -18.52
N VAL A 204 -8.95 7.31 -18.91
CA VAL A 204 -8.86 8.60 -18.21
C VAL A 204 -10.20 8.85 -17.54
N GLY A 205 -10.17 9.33 -16.30
CA GLY A 205 -11.34 9.73 -15.54
C GLY A 205 -11.04 10.91 -14.63
N LEU A 206 -11.97 11.19 -13.74
CA LEU A 206 -11.82 12.18 -12.68
C LEU A 206 -11.80 11.49 -11.32
N ILE A 207 -11.18 12.12 -10.35
CA ILE A 207 -11.18 11.71 -8.94
C ILE A 207 -11.33 12.95 -8.07
N ARG A 208 -12.16 12.87 -7.03
CA ARG A 208 -12.41 13.98 -6.10
C ARG A 208 -11.96 13.62 -4.69
N HIS A 209 -11.52 14.64 -3.94
CA HIS A 209 -11.00 14.55 -2.58
C HIS A 209 -9.79 13.63 -2.47
N PHE A 210 -8.95 13.58 -3.51
CA PHE A 210 -7.63 12.94 -3.42
C PHE A 210 -6.60 13.82 -2.67
N GLY A 211 -7.00 15.03 -2.31
CA GLY A 211 -6.12 16.10 -1.82
C GLY A 211 -5.77 17.07 -2.96
N GLU A 212 -5.17 18.20 -2.61
CA GLU A 212 -4.78 19.20 -3.61
C GLU A 212 -3.65 18.66 -4.49
N VAL A 213 -3.92 18.49 -5.78
CA VAL A 213 -2.93 18.03 -6.77
C VAL A 213 -2.40 19.21 -7.56
N ASN A 214 -1.18 19.66 -7.27
CA ASN A 214 -0.49 20.69 -8.05
C ASN A 214 0.66 20.09 -8.89
N GLY A 215 0.29 19.27 -9.88
CA GLY A 215 1.25 18.53 -10.71
C GLY A 215 0.72 17.16 -11.09
N ALA A 216 1.49 16.11 -10.81
CA ALA A 216 1.10 14.72 -10.99
C ALA A 216 1.82 13.79 -10.00
N ILE A 217 1.14 12.73 -9.59
CA ILE A 217 1.71 11.59 -8.85
C ILE A 217 1.37 10.32 -9.60
N GLY A 218 2.34 9.43 -9.76
CA GLY A 218 2.16 8.16 -10.44
C GLY A 218 2.80 7.01 -9.70
N SER A 219 2.17 5.84 -9.82
CA SER A 219 2.62 4.60 -9.20
C SER A 219 2.40 3.42 -10.13
N THR A 220 3.30 2.45 -10.09
CA THR A 220 3.08 1.10 -10.65
C THR A 220 2.67 0.09 -9.58
N ILE A 221 2.41 0.56 -8.36
CA ILE A 221 1.83 -0.18 -7.24
C ILE A 221 0.41 0.35 -7.08
N ALA A 222 -0.56 -0.37 -7.67
CA ALA A 222 -1.97 0.00 -7.68
C ALA A 222 -2.81 -1.28 -7.54
N HIS A 223 -3.20 -1.59 -6.31
CA HIS A 223 -3.83 -2.85 -5.95
C HIS A 223 -5.14 -3.10 -6.73
N ASP A 224 -5.39 -4.29 -7.28
CA ASP A 224 -4.51 -5.48 -7.40
C ASP A 224 -4.03 -5.73 -8.83
N HIS A 225 -4.41 -4.88 -9.78
CA HIS A 225 -3.98 -5.06 -11.17
C HIS A 225 -2.55 -4.54 -11.41
N HIS A 226 -2.07 -3.65 -10.54
CA HIS A 226 -0.76 -2.98 -10.60
C HIS A 226 -0.46 -2.45 -12.00
N ASN A 227 -1.42 -1.76 -12.61
CA ASN A 227 -1.18 -1.02 -13.85
C ASN A 227 -0.57 0.32 -13.46
N MET A 228 0.02 1.03 -14.43
CA MET A 228 0.49 2.36 -14.15
C MET A 228 -0.71 3.28 -13.92
N MET A 229 -0.81 3.87 -12.75
CA MET A 229 -1.87 4.82 -12.40
C MET A 229 -1.23 6.17 -12.10
N ILE A 230 -1.78 7.24 -12.68
CA ILE A 230 -1.28 8.60 -12.50
C ILE A 230 -2.47 9.50 -12.17
N VAL A 231 -2.41 10.19 -11.03
CA VAL A 231 -3.36 11.25 -10.65
C VAL A 231 -2.69 12.59 -10.90
N TYR A 232 -3.37 13.51 -11.57
CA TYR A 232 -2.74 14.72 -12.09
C TYR A 232 -3.71 15.88 -12.31
N ARG A 233 -3.14 17.08 -12.27
CA ARG A 233 -3.83 18.33 -12.62
C ARG A 233 -3.54 18.77 -14.05
N TYR A 234 -2.34 18.50 -14.53
CA TYR A 234 -1.87 18.98 -15.83
C TYR A 234 -1.46 17.80 -16.71
N PRO A 235 -2.00 17.64 -17.94
CA PRO A 235 -1.61 16.55 -18.85
C PRO A 235 -0.10 16.44 -19.08
N LYS A 236 0.59 17.58 -19.14
CA LYS A 236 2.06 17.63 -19.29
C LYS A 236 2.82 17.13 -18.06
N ALA A 237 2.26 17.31 -16.86
CA ALA A 237 2.81 16.74 -15.63
C ALA A 237 2.68 15.22 -15.65
N ALA A 238 1.50 14.71 -16.05
CA ALA A 238 1.24 13.29 -16.16
C ALA A 238 2.16 12.60 -17.18
N GLN A 239 2.39 13.23 -18.34
CA GLN A 239 3.32 12.72 -19.34
C GLN A 239 4.74 12.55 -18.79
N ARG A 240 5.25 13.54 -18.03
CA ARG A 240 6.58 13.45 -17.40
C ARG A 240 6.66 12.34 -16.36
N VAL A 241 5.61 12.18 -15.56
CA VAL A 241 5.52 11.10 -14.57
C VAL A 241 5.49 9.74 -15.27
N TYR A 242 4.71 9.61 -16.34
CA TYR A 242 4.69 8.41 -17.19
C TYR A 242 6.09 8.07 -17.72
N GLU A 243 6.77 9.02 -18.36
CA GLU A 243 8.12 8.84 -18.89
C GLU A 243 9.13 8.44 -17.80
N ALA A 244 9.05 9.09 -16.63
CA ALA A 244 9.89 8.77 -15.48
C ALA A 244 9.66 7.36 -14.95
N LEU A 245 8.40 6.91 -14.86
CA LEU A 245 8.08 5.53 -14.42
C LEU A 245 8.52 4.49 -15.45
N VAL A 246 8.44 4.80 -16.75
CA VAL A 246 8.98 3.93 -17.81
C VAL A 246 10.50 3.81 -17.68
N ASN A 247 11.21 4.93 -17.50
CA ASN A 247 12.66 4.96 -17.35
C ASN A 247 13.14 4.26 -16.06
N ALA A 248 12.37 4.39 -14.97
CA ALA A 248 12.65 3.74 -13.70
C ALA A 248 12.29 2.24 -13.69
N ALA A 249 11.62 1.73 -14.74
CA ALA A 249 11.15 0.35 -14.88
C ALA A 249 10.16 -0.15 -13.80
N ALA A 250 9.78 0.68 -12.84
CA ALA A 250 8.69 0.56 -11.86
C ALA A 250 8.81 1.71 -10.83
N GLY A 251 7.84 1.81 -9.91
CA GLY A 251 7.98 2.56 -8.67
C GLY A 251 6.92 3.63 -8.49
N LEU A 252 7.30 4.70 -7.80
CA LEU A 252 6.48 5.86 -7.48
C LEU A 252 7.24 7.12 -7.88
N VAL A 253 6.56 8.03 -8.58
CA VAL A 253 7.13 9.30 -9.05
C VAL A 253 6.15 10.44 -8.76
N VAL A 254 6.68 11.54 -8.23
CA VAL A 254 5.93 12.77 -8.00
C VAL A 254 6.55 13.90 -8.82
N GLN A 255 5.72 14.64 -9.52
CA GLN A 255 6.07 15.88 -10.19
C GLN A 255 5.25 17.01 -9.58
N VAL A 256 5.92 18.03 -9.04
CA VAL A 256 5.29 19.23 -8.48
C VAL A 256 5.51 20.40 -9.42
N LYS A 257 4.45 21.16 -9.71
CA LYS A 257 4.57 22.42 -10.44
C LYS A 257 4.94 23.53 -9.44
N ILE A 258 6.19 23.96 -9.49
CA ILE A 258 6.66 25.10 -8.71
C ILE A 258 6.09 26.38 -9.35
N SER A 259 5.25 27.11 -8.63
CA SER A 259 4.92 28.49 -8.99
C SER A 259 6.15 29.36 -8.67
N CYS A 260 6.92 29.74 -9.70
CA CYS A 260 7.83 30.86 -9.54
C CYS A 260 6.98 32.13 -9.41
N SER A 261 6.76 32.58 -8.17
CA SER A 261 6.37 33.96 -7.92
C SER A 261 7.52 34.86 -8.38
N ARG A 262 7.44 35.36 -9.61
CA ARG A 262 8.26 36.52 -9.99
C ARG A 262 7.72 37.69 -9.15
N HIS A 263 8.47 38.06 -8.11
CA HIS A 263 8.37 39.38 -7.49
C HIS A 263 9.00 40.40 -8.43
#